data_AF-A0A817PDF6-F1
#
_entry.id   AF-A0A817PDF6-F1
#
_cell.length_a   1.000
_cell.length_b   1.000
_cell.length_c   1.000
_cell.angle_alpha   90.00
_cell.angle_beta   90.00
_cell.angle_gamma   90.00
#
_symmetry.space_group_name_H-M   'P 1'
#
loop_
_entity.id
_entity.type
_entity.pdbx_description
1 polymer ?
#
loop_
_entity_poly.entity_id
_entity_poly.type
_entity_poly.pdbx_seq_one_letter_code
_entity_poly.pdbx_strand_id
1 'polypeptide(L)'
;MRSDIQTKLKEVHEQLSKFPPDLETPSARLAKYYELADFYVENILKVCFSSSTDGQHASLINTLHERFNKFEKIMSGYTREIFSSKNNSKVRDTMAACFGEQLPNFLPHPVLKRLIDEKLDQLWFVTNTLINECFRLTSNLLLDKDQDACRDDILLTKLLPTFRDVVILYLNGKKRALYDQLQDLIRLEKHDPYTINHYYMNTINRFKERLAEQKSNATAREKSTSLVMNDDDGDDDDDDDELMFELISNDEQAVQEMLISIFCYWKVLTKRFIDYVALYLRAGCNFDVCTGIQDR
;
A
#
# COMPACT_ATOMS: atom_id res chain seq x y z
N MET A 1 -53.72 -11.62 30.43
CA MET A 1 -53.12 -12.94 30.76
C MET A 1 -53.45 -14.04 29.74
N ARG A 2 -54.72 -14.41 29.50
CA ARG A 2 -55.07 -15.46 28.52
C ARG A 2 -54.84 -15.04 27.06
N SER A 3 -55.12 -13.77 26.72
CA SER A 3 -54.82 -13.19 25.40
C SER A 3 -53.31 -13.09 25.17
N ASP A 4 -52.53 -12.68 26.18
CA ASP A 4 -51.07 -12.54 26.06
C ASP A 4 -50.38 -13.88 25.82
N ILE A 5 -50.91 -14.96 26.42
CA ILE A 5 -50.45 -16.32 26.17
C ILE A 5 -50.75 -16.73 24.72
N GLN A 6 -51.96 -16.47 24.21
CA GLN A 6 -52.32 -16.81 22.83
C GLN A 6 -51.51 -16.02 21.80
N THR A 7 -51.25 -14.74 22.05
CA THR A 7 -50.40 -13.91 21.18
C THR A 7 -48.98 -14.47 21.13
N LYS A 8 -48.38 -14.77 22.28
CA LYS A 8 -47.05 -15.41 22.34
C LYS A 8 -47.02 -16.77 21.65
N LEU A 9 -48.05 -17.59 21.85
CA LEU A 9 -48.10 -18.93 21.25
C LEU A 9 -48.19 -18.86 19.73
N LYS A 10 -48.91 -17.87 19.21
CA LYS A 10 -49.01 -17.59 17.77
C LYS A 10 -47.67 -17.11 17.21
N GLU A 11 -47.00 -16.17 17.88
CA GLU A 11 -45.65 -15.72 17.49
C GLU A 11 -44.63 -16.87 17.48
N VAL A 12 -44.64 -17.72 18.51
CA VAL A 12 -43.73 -18.87 18.60
C VAL A 12 -44.03 -19.88 17.51
N HIS A 13 -45.30 -20.17 17.23
CA HIS A 13 -45.69 -21.10 16.16
C HIS A 13 -45.29 -20.58 14.77
N GLU A 14 -45.44 -19.28 14.55
CA GLU A 14 -45.06 -18.58 13.32
C GLU A 14 -43.54 -18.44 13.15
N GLN A 15 -42.77 -18.45 14.24
CA GLN A 15 -41.32 -18.59 14.19
C GLN A 15 -40.88 -20.04 13.93
N LEU A 16 -41.55 -21.02 14.54
CA LEU A 16 -41.25 -22.45 14.38
C LEU A 16 -41.53 -22.94 12.97
N SER A 17 -42.58 -22.45 12.31
CA SER A 17 -42.90 -22.79 10.92
C SER A 17 -41.85 -22.32 9.90
N LYS A 18 -40.95 -21.41 10.30
CA LYS A 18 -39.84 -20.93 9.47
C LYS A 18 -38.59 -21.82 9.54
N PHE A 19 -38.53 -22.75 10.49
CA PHE A 19 -37.42 -23.69 10.59
C PHE A 19 -37.67 -24.90 9.70
N PRO A 20 -36.65 -25.41 8.98
CA PRO A 20 -36.79 -26.62 8.19
C PRO A 20 -37.08 -27.83 9.10
N PRO A 21 -37.96 -28.76 8.66
CA PRO A 21 -38.40 -29.90 9.48
C PRO A 21 -37.29 -30.91 9.76
N ASP A 22 -36.22 -30.93 8.96
CA ASP A 22 -35.24 -32.03 8.92
C ASP A 22 -34.05 -31.90 9.89
N LEU A 23 -34.13 -31.06 10.93
CA LEU A 23 -33.01 -30.81 11.86
C LEU A 23 -32.95 -31.74 13.08
N GLU A 24 -33.66 -32.86 13.07
CA GLU A 24 -33.81 -33.72 14.25
C GLU A 24 -32.53 -34.46 14.64
N THR A 25 -31.67 -34.81 13.68
CA THR A 25 -30.43 -35.56 13.93
C THR A 25 -29.20 -34.65 13.98
N PRO A 26 -28.15 -35.00 14.74
CA PRO A 26 -26.87 -34.30 14.69
C PRO A 26 -26.29 -34.20 13.27
N SER A 27 -26.38 -35.28 12.48
CA SER A 27 -25.87 -35.33 11.11
C SER A 27 -26.61 -34.38 10.17
N ALA A 28 -27.95 -34.29 10.29
CA ALA A 28 -28.74 -33.36 9.47
C ALA A 28 -28.47 -31.90 9.83
N ARG A 29 -28.28 -31.59 11.12
CA ARG A 29 -27.85 -30.25 11.58
C ARG A 29 -26.48 -29.87 11.01
N LEU A 30 -25.53 -30.80 11.02
CA LEU A 30 -24.19 -30.56 10.47
C LEU A 30 -24.23 -30.38 8.94
N ALA A 31 -24.99 -31.20 8.22
CA ALA A 31 -25.16 -31.05 6.78
C ALA A 31 -25.77 -29.69 6.41
N LYS A 32 -26.79 -29.24 7.16
CA LYS A 32 -27.40 -27.92 6.95
C LYS A 32 -26.45 -26.78 7.28
N TYR A 33 -25.61 -26.94 8.30
CA TYR A 33 -24.56 -25.96 8.61
C TYR A 33 -23.58 -25.80 7.44
N TYR A 34 -23.08 -26.90 6.87
CA TYR A 34 -22.17 -26.84 5.71
C TYR A 34 -22.84 -26.20 4.50
N GLU A 35 -24.09 -26.55 4.21
CA GLU A 35 -24.86 -25.93 3.12
C GLU A 35 -24.97 -24.40 3.30
N LEU A 36 -25.26 -23.93 4.51
CA LEU A 36 -25.35 -22.50 4.81
C LEU A 36 -23.99 -21.80 4.77
N ALA A 37 -22.92 -22.48 5.20
CA ALA A 37 -21.56 -21.96 5.12
C ALA A 37 -21.10 -21.83 3.66
N ASP A 38 -21.32 -22.86 2.84
CA ASP A 38 -21.04 -22.81 1.40
C ASP A 38 -21.86 -21.71 0.72
N PHE A 39 -23.14 -21.58 1.07
CA PHE A 39 -23.98 -20.50 0.57
C PHE A 39 -23.39 -19.13 0.92
N TYR A 40 -22.95 -18.93 2.17
CA TYR A 40 -22.33 -17.68 2.63
C TYR A 40 -21.04 -17.37 1.84
N VAL A 41 -20.18 -18.36 1.66
CA VAL A 41 -18.93 -18.20 0.90
C VAL A 41 -19.21 -17.86 -0.57
N GLU A 42 -20.07 -18.62 -1.24
CA GLU A 42 -20.33 -18.48 -2.68
C GLU A 42 -21.14 -17.23 -3.04
N ASN A 43 -22.16 -16.90 -2.23
CA ASN A 43 -23.13 -15.87 -2.61
C ASN A 43 -22.91 -14.54 -1.91
N ILE A 44 -22.15 -14.51 -0.81
CA ILE A 44 -21.85 -13.27 -0.09
C ILE A 44 -20.38 -12.93 -0.23
N LEU A 45 -19.47 -13.78 0.24
CA LEU A 45 -18.03 -13.47 0.20
C LEU A 45 -17.52 -13.34 -1.23
N LYS A 46 -17.72 -14.36 -2.07
CA LYS A 46 -17.24 -14.30 -3.46
C LYS A 46 -17.89 -13.16 -4.23
N VAL A 47 -19.16 -12.81 -3.99
CA VAL A 47 -19.78 -11.66 -4.66
C VAL A 47 -19.16 -10.33 -4.21
N CYS A 48 -18.76 -10.21 -2.94
CA CYS A 48 -18.06 -9.02 -2.43
C CYS A 48 -16.65 -8.87 -3.01
N PHE A 49 -15.96 -9.99 -3.20
CA PHE A 49 -14.54 -10.03 -3.56
C PHE A 49 -14.27 -10.21 -5.05
N SER A 50 -15.17 -10.88 -5.77
CA SER A 50 -15.11 -11.01 -7.22
C SER A 50 -15.44 -9.69 -7.87
N SER A 51 -14.72 -9.35 -8.95
CA SER A 51 -15.10 -8.27 -9.84
C SER A 51 -16.45 -8.61 -10.49
N SER A 52 -17.56 -8.20 -9.87
CA SER A 52 -18.89 -8.41 -10.43
C SER A 52 -19.00 -7.70 -11.78
N THR A 53 -19.47 -8.48 -12.77
CA THR A 53 -19.80 -8.14 -14.14
C THR A 53 -21.01 -7.21 -14.30
N ASP A 54 -21.69 -6.84 -13.21
CA ASP A 54 -23.02 -6.22 -13.28
C ASP A 54 -23.01 -4.68 -13.41
N GLY A 55 -21.84 -4.04 -13.48
CA GLY A 55 -21.69 -2.62 -13.81
C GLY A 55 -22.29 -1.61 -12.83
N GLN A 56 -23.09 -2.04 -11.85
CA GLN A 56 -23.77 -1.16 -10.89
C GLN A 56 -22.95 -0.83 -9.64
N HIS A 57 -21.89 -1.58 -9.35
CA HIS A 57 -21.06 -1.39 -8.17
C HIS A 57 -19.58 -1.31 -8.56
N ALA A 58 -18.89 -0.28 -8.06
CA ALA A 58 -17.44 -0.23 -8.17
C ALA A 58 -16.86 -1.47 -7.47
N SER A 59 -16.21 -2.34 -8.24
CA SER A 59 -15.52 -3.51 -7.71
C SER A 59 -14.54 -3.07 -6.62
N LEU A 60 -14.45 -3.85 -5.53
CA LEU A 60 -13.45 -3.65 -4.47
C LEU A 60 -12.04 -3.43 -5.06
N ILE A 61 -11.74 -4.12 -6.16
CA ILE A 61 -10.48 -4.00 -6.90
C ILE A 61 -10.28 -2.57 -7.43
N ASN A 62 -11.31 -1.97 -8.02
CA ASN A 62 -11.23 -0.62 -8.57
C ASN A 62 -11.01 0.39 -7.43
N THR A 63 -11.74 0.23 -6.32
CA THR A 63 -11.55 1.12 -5.17
C THR A 63 -10.17 0.95 -4.52
N LEU A 64 -9.64 -0.28 -4.44
CA LEU A 64 -8.26 -0.51 -4.00
C LEU A 64 -7.25 0.13 -4.96
N HIS A 65 -7.46 0.00 -6.27
CA HIS A 65 -6.61 0.63 -7.28
C HIS A 65 -6.59 2.16 -7.15
N GLU A 66 -7.74 2.80 -6.94
CA GLU A 66 -7.80 4.25 -6.65
C GLU A 66 -7.01 4.65 -5.41
N ARG A 67 -7.00 3.80 -4.37
CA ARG A 67 -6.21 4.02 -3.15
C ARG A 67 -4.72 3.89 -3.41
N PHE A 68 -4.31 2.93 -4.25
CA PHE A 68 -2.92 2.77 -4.65
C PHE A 68 -2.43 3.95 -5.50
N ASN A 69 -3.24 4.43 -6.44
CA ASN A 69 -2.89 5.62 -7.23
C ASN A 69 -2.76 6.88 -6.36
N LYS A 70 -3.58 7.00 -5.31
CA LYS A 70 -3.43 8.09 -4.31
C LYS A 70 -2.13 7.94 -3.51
N PHE A 71 -1.82 6.71 -3.09
CA PHE A 71 -0.58 6.41 -2.37
C PHE A 71 0.66 6.75 -3.20
N GLU A 72 0.69 6.32 -4.46
CA GLU A 72 1.73 6.65 -5.43
C GLU A 72 1.91 8.17 -5.59
N LYS A 73 0.81 8.92 -5.77
CA LYS A 73 0.88 10.39 -5.87
C LYS A 73 1.49 11.06 -4.63
N ILE A 74 1.21 10.55 -3.43
CA ILE A 74 1.85 11.05 -2.20
C ILE A 74 3.36 10.75 -2.23
N MET A 75 3.76 9.56 -2.69
CA MET A 75 5.17 9.18 -2.82
C MET A 75 5.90 10.02 -3.87
N SER A 76 5.27 10.34 -5.00
CA SER A 76 5.83 11.28 -5.99
C SER A 76 6.05 12.66 -5.38
N GLY A 77 5.10 13.14 -4.55
CA GLY A 77 5.28 14.37 -3.77
C GLY A 77 6.52 14.34 -2.87
N TYR A 78 6.67 13.29 -2.07
CA TYR A 78 7.85 13.11 -1.20
C TYR A 78 9.17 12.98 -1.96
N THR A 79 9.11 12.46 -3.18
CA THR A 79 10.25 12.33 -4.10
C THR A 79 10.68 13.70 -4.61
N ARG A 80 9.74 14.53 -5.09
CA ARG A 80 10.01 15.91 -5.52
C ARG A 80 10.56 16.78 -4.39
N GLU A 81 10.07 16.59 -3.17
CA GLU A 81 10.55 17.32 -2.00
C GLU A 81 12.05 17.11 -1.72
N ILE A 82 12.69 16.05 -2.23
CA ILE A 82 14.14 15.81 -2.03
C ILE A 82 14.96 17.01 -2.48
N PHE A 83 14.60 17.66 -3.58
CA PHE A 83 15.30 18.85 -4.08
C PHE A 83 14.81 20.18 -3.47
N SER A 84 13.96 20.14 -2.45
CA SER A 84 13.53 21.36 -1.75
C SER A 84 14.71 22.07 -1.07
N SER A 85 14.62 23.40 -0.96
CA SER A 85 15.60 24.22 -0.24
C SER A 85 15.81 23.76 1.21
N LYS A 86 14.76 23.26 1.85
CA LYS A 86 14.80 22.66 3.19
C LYS A 86 15.66 21.40 3.25
N ASN A 87 15.55 20.52 2.25
CA ASN A 87 16.37 19.31 2.21
C ASN A 87 17.81 19.60 1.80
N ASN A 88 18.03 20.61 0.94
CA ASN A 88 19.38 21.09 0.63
C ASN A 88 20.12 21.56 1.89
N SER A 89 19.50 22.43 2.70
CA SER A 89 20.11 22.87 3.96
C SER A 89 20.32 21.70 4.92
N LYS A 90 19.35 20.79 5.02
CA LYS A 90 19.45 19.61 5.88
C LYS A 90 20.61 18.69 5.50
N VAL A 91 20.81 18.44 4.20
CA VAL A 91 21.93 17.62 3.70
C VAL A 91 23.24 18.31 4.02
N ARG A 92 23.35 19.63 3.76
CA ARG A 92 24.52 20.43 4.10
C ARG A 92 24.89 20.32 5.58
N ASP A 93 23.93 20.51 6.47
CA ASP A 93 24.13 20.44 7.92
C ASP A 93 24.54 19.02 8.37
N THR A 94 23.94 17.99 7.75
CA THR A 94 24.23 16.59 8.08
C THR A 94 25.62 16.18 7.58
N MET A 95 26.02 16.63 6.38
CA MET A 95 27.38 16.46 5.86
C MET A 95 28.40 17.16 6.74
N ALA A 96 28.09 18.37 7.21
CA ALA A 96 28.95 19.11 8.12
C ALA A 96 29.15 18.38 9.47
N ALA A 97 28.11 17.72 9.97
CA ALA A 97 28.17 16.94 11.21
C ALA A 97 29.01 15.65 11.08
N CYS A 98 29.16 15.11 9.87
CA CYS A 98 29.93 13.90 9.59
C CYS A 98 31.40 14.16 9.20
N PHE A 99 31.87 15.42 9.26
CA PHE A 99 33.27 15.74 8.98
C PHE A 99 34.20 14.99 9.94
N GLY A 100 35.05 14.11 9.38
CA GLY A 100 36.02 13.30 10.13
C GLY A 100 35.73 11.80 10.16
N GLU A 101 34.52 11.36 9.80
CA GLU A 101 34.19 9.93 9.67
C GLU A 101 34.61 9.32 8.33
N GLN A 102 34.89 10.16 7.32
CA GLN A 102 35.29 9.73 5.99
C GLN A 102 36.43 10.57 5.41
N LEU A 103 37.11 9.98 4.41
CA LEU A 103 38.16 10.63 3.65
C LEU A 103 37.60 11.83 2.87
N PRO A 104 38.37 12.92 2.75
CA PRO A 104 38.03 14.03 1.85
C PRO A 104 37.79 13.51 0.42
N ASN A 105 36.78 14.09 -0.25
CA ASN A 105 36.33 13.75 -1.62
C ASN A 105 35.47 12.49 -1.78
N PHE A 106 35.08 11.82 -0.70
CA PHE A 106 34.10 10.73 -0.75
C PHE A 106 32.74 11.19 -0.19
N LEU A 107 31.65 10.73 -0.82
CA LEU A 107 30.30 11.02 -0.33
C LEU A 107 30.03 10.23 0.97
N PRO A 108 29.64 10.92 2.05
CA PRO A 108 29.43 10.28 3.35
C PRO A 108 28.21 9.35 3.36
N HIS A 109 28.46 8.04 3.29
CA HIS A 109 27.43 7.00 3.44
C HIS A 109 26.58 7.18 4.73
N PRO A 110 27.14 7.59 5.89
CA PRO A 110 26.32 7.85 7.08
C PRO A 110 25.22 8.90 6.84
N VAL A 111 25.48 9.89 5.99
CA VAL A 111 24.50 10.94 5.62
C VAL A 111 23.37 10.35 4.79
N LEU A 112 23.70 9.56 3.76
CA LEU A 112 22.71 8.85 2.94
C LEU A 112 21.81 7.99 3.83
N LYS A 113 22.42 7.15 4.67
CA LYS A 113 21.68 6.24 5.57
C LYS A 113 20.73 6.99 6.49
N ARG A 114 21.21 8.06 7.15
CA ARG A 114 20.39 8.86 8.06
C ARG A 114 19.19 9.51 7.36
N LEU A 115 19.40 10.08 6.18
CA LEU A 115 18.33 10.79 5.46
C LEU A 115 17.31 9.82 4.84
N ILE A 116 17.76 8.64 4.39
CA ILE A 116 16.87 7.56 3.96
C ILE A 116 16.05 7.02 5.14
N ASP A 117 16.66 6.80 6.31
CA ASP A 117 15.96 6.33 7.51
C ASP A 117 14.78 7.23 7.90
N GLU A 118 14.97 8.55 7.91
CA GLU A 118 13.91 9.52 8.18
C GLU A 118 12.80 9.51 7.12
N LYS A 119 13.16 9.30 5.85
CA LYS A 119 12.18 9.18 4.75
C LYS A 119 11.41 7.86 4.85
N LEU A 120 12.05 6.79 5.29
CA LEU A 120 11.40 5.50 5.54
C LEU A 120 10.35 5.58 6.66
N ASP A 121 10.56 6.42 7.69
CA ASP A 121 9.52 6.68 8.70
C ASP A 121 8.28 7.35 8.09
N GLN A 122 8.47 8.30 7.17
CA GLN A 122 7.36 8.96 6.47
C GLN A 122 6.61 7.98 5.57
N LEU A 123 7.35 7.17 4.79
CA LEU A 123 6.78 6.11 3.97
C LEU A 123 5.96 5.14 4.82
N TRP A 124 6.49 4.72 5.96
CA TRP A 124 5.79 3.79 6.85
C TRP A 124 4.50 4.37 7.42
N PHE A 125 4.51 5.63 7.84
CA PHE A 125 3.32 6.31 8.35
C PHE A 125 2.17 6.31 7.32
N VAL A 126 2.49 6.68 6.07
CA VAL A 126 1.50 6.69 4.98
C VAL A 126 1.04 5.26 4.65
N THR A 127 1.97 4.31 4.62
CA THR A 127 1.67 2.89 4.34
C THR A 127 0.75 2.29 5.40
N ASN A 128 1.02 2.52 6.69
CA ASN A 128 0.17 2.05 7.77
C ASN A 128 -1.25 2.66 7.67
N THR A 129 -1.35 3.92 7.30
CA THR A 129 -2.65 4.58 7.07
C THR A 129 -3.41 3.87 5.95
N LEU A 130 -2.75 3.61 4.82
CA LEU A 130 -3.33 2.88 3.68
C LEU A 130 -3.80 1.46 4.08
N ILE A 131 -2.97 0.70 4.81
CA ILE A 131 -3.35 -0.64 5.30
C ILE A 131 -4.64 -0.57 6.11
N ASN A 132 -4.73 0.36 7.07
CA ASN A 132 -5.93 0.52 7.89
C ASN A 132 -7.16 0.90 7.07
N GLU A 133 -7.01 1.77 6.08
CA GLU A 133 -8.10 2.15 5.18
C GLU A 133 -8.61 0.97 4.34
N CYS A 134 -7.71 0.20 3.72
CA CYS A 134 -8.06 -0.94 2.86
C CYS A 134 -8.79 -2.04 3.63
N PHE A 135 -8.31 -2.40 4.82
CA PHE A 135 -8.97 -3.40 5.66
C PHE A 135 -10.32 -2.91 6.19
N ARG A 136 -10.41 -1.64 6.62
CA ARG A 136 -11.70 -1.06 7.04
C ARG A 136 -12.72 -1.07 5.90
N LEU A 137 -12.29 -0.71 4.69
CA LEU A 137 -13.14 -0.72 3.50
C LEU A 137 -13.66 -2.14 3.21
N THR A 138 -12.78 -3.13 3.30
CA THR A 138 -13.12 -4.55 3.12
C THR A 138 -14.15 -5.01 4.16
N SER A 139 -13.93 -4.70 5.44
CA SER A 139 -14.88 -5.03 6.51
C SER A 139 -16.24 -4.36 6.32
N ASN A 140 -16.27 -3.09 5.91
CA ASN A 140 -17.53 -2.38 5.70
C ASN A 140 -18.34 -2.97 4.53
N LEU A 141 -17.67 -3.31 3.42
CA LEU A 141 -18.32 -3.90 2.25
C LEU A 141 -19.02 -5.22 2.60
N LEU A 142 -18.38 -6.04 3.44
CA LEU A 142 -18.97 -7.27 3.96
C LEU A 142 -20.23 -7.01 4.78
N LEU A 143 -20.17 -6.06 5.72
CA LEU A 143 -21.29 -5.73 6.59
C LEU A 143 -22.51 -5.23 5.81
N ASP A 144 -22.29 -4.44 4.74
CA ASP A 144 -23.34 -3.90 3.90
C ASP A 144 -24.04 -5.00 3.08
N LYS A 145 -23.28 -5.95 2.51
CA LYS A 145 -23.82 -7.03 1.67
C LYS A 145 -24.51 -8.15 2.45
N ASP A 146 -24.06 -8.40 3.67
CA ASP A 146 -24.64 -9.38 4.58
C ASP A 146 -26.13 -9.10 4.91
N GLN A 147 -26.55 -7.82 4.99
CA GLN A 147 -27.92 -7.45 5.39
C GLN A 147 -28.97 -7.70 4.30
N ASP A 148 -28.57 -7.72 3.03
CA ASP A 148 -29.49 -7.87 1.91
C ASP A 148 -29.63 -9.34 1.47
N ALA A 149 -28.60 -10.15 1.64
CA ALA A 149 -28.59 -11.54 1.19
C ALA A 149 -29.34 -12.53 2.12
N CYS A 150 -29.58 -12.17 3.38
CA CYS A 150 -30.01 -13.13 4.41
C CYS A 150 -31.46 -12.96 4.89
N ARG A 151 -32.27 -12.08 4.30
CA ARG A 151 -33.58 -11.67 4.87
C ARG A 151 -34.62 -12.80 4.95
N ASP A 152 -34.51 -13.81 4.08
CA ASP A 152 -35.54 -14.82 3.91
C ASP A 152 -35.23 -16.17 4.58
N ASP A 153 -34.01 -16.37 5.10
CA ASP A 153 -33.60 -17.59 5.81
C ASP A 153 -33.33 -17.32 7.31
N ILE A 154 -34.16 -17.91 8.17
CA ILE A 154 -34.10 -17.69 9.64
C ILE A 154 -32.85 -18.31 10.27
N LEU A 155 -32.33 -19.42 9.72
CA LEU A 155 -31.11 -20.05 10.21
C LEU A 155 -29.90 -19.22 9.81
N LEU A 156 -29.84 -18.79 8.56
CA LEU A 156 -28.78 -17.92 8.07
C LEU A 156 -28.75 -16.60 8.84
N THR A 157 -29.92 -15.98 9.07
CA THR A 157 -30.04 -14.76 9.90
C THR A 157 -29.44 -14.94 11.30
N LYS A 158 -29.64 -16.12 11.91
CA LYS A 158 -29.09 -16.42 13.25
C LYS A 158 -27.59 -16.74 13.23
N LEU A 159 -27.08 -17.34 12.15
CA LEU A 159 -25.67 -17.70 12.00
C LEU A 159 -24.80 -16.54 11.48
N LEU A 160 -25.41 -15.56 10.81
CA LEU A 160 -24.73 -14.43 10.19
C LEU A 160 -23.79 -13.67 11.14
N PRO A 161 -24.14 -13.38 12.41
CA PRO A 161 -23.20 -12.76 13.35
C PRO A 161 -21.96 -13.63 13.59
N THR A 162 -22.13 -14.96 13.65
CA THR A 162 -21.00 -15.89 13.85
C THR A 162 -20.09 -15.93 12.62
N PHE A 163 -20.67 -15.97 11.41
CA PHE A 163 -19.87 -15.90 10.17
C PHE A 163 -19.10 -14.58 10.08
N ARG A 164 -19.73 -13.46 10.42
CA ARG A 164 -19.06 -12.15 10.51
C ARG A 164 -17.88 -12.16 11.47
N ASP A 165 -18.05 -12.72 12.66
CA ASP A 165 -16.99 -12.78 13.66
C ASP A 165 -15.79 -13.59 13.13
N VAL A 166 -16.04 -14.72 12.45
CA VAL A 166 -15.00 -15.53 11.82
C VAL A 166 -14.27 -14.75 10.72
N VAL A 167 -15.01 -14.09 9.83
CA VAL A 167 -14.44 -13.30 8.72
C VAL A 167 -13.61 -12.13 9.26
N ILE A 168 -14.12 -11.39 10.25
CA ILE A 168 -13.42 -10.26 10.88
C ILE A 168 -12.17 -10.74 11.60
N LEU A 169 -12.24 -11.86 12.32
CA LEU A 169 -11.08 -12.45 12.98
C LEU A 169 -9.99 -12.84 11.96
N TYR A 170 -10.40 -13.44 10.83
CA TYR A 170 -9.48 -13.79 9.74
C TYR A 170 -8.82 -12.55 9.13
N LEU A 171 -9.62 -11.53 8.77
CA LEU A 171 -9.13 -10.26 8.21
C LEU A 171 -8.16 -9.56 9.17
N ASN A 172 -8.44 -9.55 10.46
CA ASN A 172 -7.53 -8.99 11.47
C ASN A 172 -6.21 -9.77 11.56
N GLY A 173 -6.26 -11.09 11.45
CA GLY A 173 -5.07 -11.94 11.37
C GLY A 173 -4.21 -11.63 10.14
N LYS A 174 -4.84 -11.54 8.96
CA LYS A 174 -4.17 -11.19 7.70
C LYS A 174 -3.59 -9.78 7.72
N LYS A 175 -4.33 -8.80 8.28
CA LYS A 175 -3.85 -7.43 8.48
C LYS A 175 -2.57 -7.39 9.30
N ARG A 176 -2.52 -8.13 10.41
CA ARG A 176 -1.33 -8.19 11.27
C ARG A 176 -0.15 -8.82 10.54
N ALA A 177 -0.36 -9.96 9.88
CA ALA A 177 0.70 -10.62 9.11
C ALA A 177 1.29 -9.72 8.01
N LEU A 178 0.42 -9.03 7.27
CA LEU A 178 0.83 -8.07 6.24
C LEU A 178 1.59 -6.88 6.83
N TYR A 179 1.10 -6.33 7.95
CA TYR A 179 1.76 -5.25 8.66
C TYR A 179 3.19 -5.65 9.05
N ASP A 180 3.35 -6.83 9.68
CA ASP A 180 4.64 -7.33 10.13
C ASP A 180 5.60 -7.53 8.94
N GLN A 181 5.12 -8.10 7.82
CA GLN A 181 5.92 -8.29 6.60
C GLN A 181 6.41 -6.98 5.98
N LEU A 182 5.53 -5.98 5.83
CA LEU A 182 5.90 -4.69 5.28
C LEU A 182 6.80 -3.89 6.23
N GLN A 183 6.57 -4.02 7.53
CA GLN A 183 7.42 -3.39 8.55
C GLN A 183 8.83 -3.98 8.53
N ASP A 184 8.96 -5.29 8.33
CA ASP A 184 10.24 -5.96 8.17
C ASP A 184 11.00 -5.47 6.94
N LEU A 185 10.32 -5.23 5.81
CA LEU A 185 10.96 -4.61 4.65
C LEU A 185 11.52 -3.22 4.98
N ILE A 186 10.75 -2.36 5.65
CA ILE A 186 11.24 -1.05 6.10
C ILE A 186 12.45 -1.21 7.03
N ARG A 187 12.41 -2.17 7.97
CA ARG A 187 13.51 -2.43 8.90
C ARG A 187 14.79 -2.85 8.18
N LEU A 188 14.70 -3.68 7.15
CA LEU A 188 15.84 -4.11 6.35
C LEU A 188 16.47 -2.93 5.60
N GLU A 189 15.64 -2.06 5.01
CA GLU A 189 16.12 -0.84 4.33
C GLU A 189 16.79 0.16 5.28
N LYS A 190 16.29 0.29 6.52
CA LYS A 190 16.90 1.13 7.56
C LYS A 190 18.26 0.59 8.04
N HIS A 191 18.42 -0.73 8.05
CA HIS A 191 19.66 -1.35 8.52
C HIS A 191 20.82 -1.02 7.58
N ASP A 192 20.64 -1.21 6.28
CA ASP A 192 21.68 -0.96 5.29
C ASP A 192 21.08 -0.62 3.91
N PRO A 193 21.13 0.65 3.47
CA PRO A 193 20.67 1.03 2.14
C PRO A 193 21.49 0.33 1.05
N TYR A 194 20.86 -0.54 0.28
CA TYR A 194 21.53 -1.37 -0.72
C TYR A 194 20.69 -1.54 -1.99
N THR A 195 21.33 -1.41 -3.15
CA THR A 195 20.69 -1.66 -4.43
C THR A 195 21.68 -2.16 -5.48
N ILE A 196 21.24 -3.16 -6.26
CA ILE A 196 21.89 -3.61 -7.50
C ILE A 196 21.08 -3.19 -8.73
N ASN A 197 20.06 -2.36 -8.55
CA ASN A 197 19.18 -1.96 -9.63
C ASN A 197 19.96 -1.07 -10.61
N HIS A 198 20.00 -1.48 -11.88
CA HIS A 198 20.73 -0.76 -12.93
C HIS A 198 20.19 0.66 -13.16
N TYR A 199 18.92 0.94 -12.92
CA TYR A 199 18.36 2.29 -13.01
C TYR A 199 19.07 3.27 -12.06
N TYR A 200 19.41 2.84 -10.84
CA TYR A 200 20.18 3.68 -9.92
C TYR A 200 21.54 4.09 -10.50
N MET A 201 22.28 3.11 -11.04
CA MET A 201 23.59 3.35 -11.63
C MET A 201 23.50 4.19 -12.91
N ASN A 202 22.51 3.94 -13.75
CA ASN A 202 22.27 4.68 -14.99
C ASN A 202 21.94 6.15 -14.69
N THR A 203 21.03 6.43 -13.75
CA THR A 203 20.68 7.81 -13.39
C THR A 203 21.87 8.56 -12.76
N ILE A 204 22.66 7.90 -11.92
CA ILE A 204 23.88 8.49 -11.36
C ILE A 204 24.93 8.78 -12.44
N ASN A 205 25.14 7.85 -13.38
CA ASN A 205 26.12 8.03 -14.45
C ASN A 205 25.71 9.16 -15.39
N ARG A 206 24.43 9.21 -15.79
CA ARG A 206 23.83 10.31 -16.56
C ARG A 206 24.05 11.66 -15.86
N PHE A 207 23.95 11.70 -14.53
CA PHE A 207 24.24 12.92 -13.78
C PHE A 207 25.73 13.28 -13.76
N LYS A 208 26.62 12.30 -13.55
CA LYS A 208 28.07 12.52 -13.57
C LYS A 208 28.55 13.05 -14.92
N GLU A 209 28.02 12.51 -16.02
CA GLU A 209 28.30 12.98 -17.39
C GLU A 209 27.88 14.44 -17.56
N ARG A 210 26.67 14.83 -17.14
CA ARG A 210 26.22 16.23 -17.19
C ARG A 210 27.05 17.18 -16.35
N LEU A 211 27.46 16.78 -15.15
CA LEU A 211 28.38 17.58 -14.34
C LEU A 211 29.73 17.76 -15.02
N ALA A 212 30.24 16.72 -15.70
CA ALA A 212 31.48 16.80 -16.46
C ALA A 212 31.33 17.77 -17.65
N GLU A 213 30.22 17.69 -18.38
CA GLU A 213 29.88 18.60 -19.48
C GLU A 213 29.74 20.07 -19.03
N GLN A 214 29.09 20.30 -17.88
CA GLN A 214 28.98 21.64 -17.30
C GLN A 214 30.36 22.19 -16.89
N LYS A 215 31.25 21.35 -16.34
CA LYS A 215 32.64 21.76 -16.02
C LYS A 215 33.44 22.09 -17.27
N SER A 216 33.30 21.31 -18.35
CA SER A 216 33.96 21.60 -19.63
C SER A 216 33.40 22.84 -20.34
N ASN A 217 32.10 23.11 -20.19
CA ASN A 217 31.45 24.27 -20.79
C ASN A 217 31.64 25.56 -19.97
N ALA A 218 31.76 25.46 -18.64
CA ALA A 218 32.11 26.59 -17.76
C ALA A 218 33.54 27.12 -18.01
N THR A 219 34.44 26.28 -18.52
CA THR A 219 35.76 26.72 -19.02
C THR A 219 35.70 27.39 -20.40
N ALA A 220 34.55 27.35 -21.08
CA ALA A 220 34.41 27.80 -22.48
C ALA A 220 33.44 28.99 -22.70
N ARG A 221 32.51 29.34 -21.79
CA ARG A 221 31.69 30.57 -21.96
C ARG A 221 30.90 31.03 -20.74
N GLU A 222 31.10 32.28 -20.35
CA GLU A 222 30.06 33.15 -19.79
C GLU A 222 28.91 33.27 -20.81
N LYS A 223 27.79 32.57 -20.60
CA LYS A 223 26.44 33.04 -20.99
C LYS A 223 25.36 32.04 -20.57
N SER A 224 24.37 32.56 -19.85
CA SER A 224 23.13 31.94 -19.41
C SER A 224 22.40 31.15 -20.49
N THR A 225 21.82 30.00 -20.13
CA THR A 225 20.38 29.69 -20.31
C THR A 225 20.04 28.36 -19.63
N SER A 226 18.87 28.29 -18.98
CA SER A 226 18.22 27.05 -18.58
C SER A 226 18.00 26.16 -19.81
N LEU A 227 18.51 24.93 -19.77
CA LEU A 227 18.37 23.96 -20.84
C LEU A 227 17.18 23.04 -20.53
N VAL A 228 16.13 23.16 -21.35
CA VAL A 228 15.00 22.23 -21.43
C VAL A 228 15.43 21.01 -22.23
N MET A 229 15.11 19.81 -21.73
CA MET A 229 15.35 18.53 -22.39
C MET A 229 14.45 18.41 -23.63
N ASN A 230 15.00 17.92 -24.75
CA ASN A 230 14.21 17.21 -25.75
C ASN A 230 14.54 15.73 -25.56
N ASP A 231 13.53 14.95 -25.19
CA ASP A 231 13.58 13.50 -25.10
C ASP A 231 13.70 12.90 -26.49
N ASP A 232 14.82 12.23 -26.75
CA ASP A 232 14.97 11.32 -27.89
C ASP A 232 15.72 10.08 -27.41
N ASP A 233 15.06 9.30 -26.55
CA ASP A 233 15.27 7.86 -26.41
C ASP A 233 14.00 7.28 -25.75
N GLY A 234 13.19 6.59 -26.55
CA GLY A 234 11.80 6.26 -26.26
C GLY A 234 11.59 5.31 -25.07
N ASP A 235 11.35 5.89 -23.90
CA ASP A 235 10.68 5.26 -22.76
C ASP A 235 9.88 6.37 -22.02
N ASP A 236 8.58 6.45 -22.31
CA ASP A 236 7.61 7.51 -21.92
C ASP A 236 7.30 7.61 -20.41
N ASP A 237 8.25 7.32 -19.51
CA ASP A 237 8.02 7.22 -18.05
C ASP A 237 8.75 8.30 -17.21
N ASP A 238 9.43 9.26 -17.85
CA ASP A 238 10.39 10.20 -17.23
C ASP A 238 9.91 11.68 -17.11
N ASP A 239 8.58 11.93 -17.09
CA ASP A 239 8.02 13.29 -16.87
C ASP A 239 8.40 13.92 -15.50
N ASP A 240 8.87 13.14 -14.53
CA ASP A 240 9.31 13.63 -13.20
C ASP A 240 10.85 13.90 -13.13
N ASP A 241 11.60 13.72 -14.23
CA ASP A 241 13.07 13.87 -14.27
C ASP A 241 13.56 15.29 -14.66
N GLU A 242 12.68 16.30 -14.64
CA GLU A 242 13.05 17.72 -14.78
C GLU A 242 13.77 18.22 -13.52
N LEU A 243 15.01 17.79 -13.36
CA LEU A 243 15.90 18.22 -12.30
C LEU A 243 16.46 19.60 -12.64
N MET A 244 15.98 20.63 -11.94
CA MET A 244 16.48 22.00 -12.06
C MET A 244 17.91 22.08 -11.52
N PHE A 245 18.87 22.29 -12.42
CA PHE A 245 20.30 22.41 -12.08
C PHE A 245 20.77 23.85 -12.29
N GLU A 246 21.19 24.51 -11.22
CA GLU A 246 21.89 25.80 -11.27
C GLU A 246 23.41 25.60 -11.14
N LEU A 247 24.20 26.51 -11.72
CA LEU A 247 25.66 26.54 -11.58
C LEU A 247 26.03 26.89 -10.15
N ILE A 248 26.80 26.03 -9.50
CA ILE A 248 26.89 25.95 -8.05
C ILE A 248 28.37 25.73 -7.60
N SER A 249 28.73 26.24 -6.42
CA SER A 249 30.09 26.16 -5.82
C SER A 249 30.55 24.71 -5.55
N ASN A 250 31.86 24.44 -5.38
CA ASN A 250 32.40 23.10 -5.09
C ASN A 250 31.80 22.47 -3.82
N ASP A 251 31.58 23.23 -2.74
CA ASP A 251 30.97 22.71 -1.50
C ASP A 251 29.48 22.38 -1.69
N GLU A 252 28.82 23.12 -2.56
CA GLU A 252 27.44 22.88 -2.92
C GLU A 252 27.33 21.72 -3.96
N GLN A 253 28.40 21.42 -4.72
CA GLN A 253 28.48 20.25 -5.59
C GLN A 253 28.40 18.95 -4.78
N ALA A 254 29.10 18.84 -3.65
CA ALA A 254 29.06 17.65 -2.80
C ALA A 254 27.65 17.42 -2.20
N VAL A 255 26.98 18.51 -1.81
CA VAL A 255 25.58 18.48 -1.36
C VAL A 255 24.65 18.03 -2.48
N GLN A 256 24.85 18.53 -3.69
CA GLN A 256 24.05 18.17 -4.87
C GLN A 256 24.25 16.69 -5.25
N GLU A 257 25.48 16.20 -5.27
CA GLU A 257 25.80 14.78 -5.51
C GLU A 257 25.15 13.87 -4.45
N MET A 258 25.13 14.30 -3.19
CA MET A 258 24.43 13.59 -2.11
C MET A 258 22.91 13.58 -2.32
N LEU A 259 22.30 14.73 -2.63
CA LEU A 259 20.87 14.84 -2.93
C LEU A 259 20.44 13.90 -4.07
N ILE A 260 21.26 13.79 -5.10
CA ILE A 260 20.98 12.93 -6.25
C ILE A 260 21.15 11.47 -5.89
N SER A 261 22.16 11.13 -5.09
CA SER A 261 22.31 9.77 -4.56
C SER A 261 21.09 9.36 -3.73
N ILE A 262 20.56 10.26 -2.90
CA ILE A 262 19.32 10.06 -2.14
C ILE A 262 18.13 9.91 -3.08
N PHE A 263 17.97 10.81 -4.06
CA PHE A 263 16.87 10.76 -5.03
C PHE A 263 16.85 9.46 -5.83
N CYS A 264 17.99 9.07 -6.42
CA CYS A 264 18.09 7.87 -7.23
C CYS A 264 17.77 6.62 -6.39
N TYR A 265 18.31 6.56 -5.16
CA TYR A 265 18.02 5.45 -4.25
C TYR A 265 16.54 5.42 -3.88
N TRP A 266 15.98 6.58 -3.53
CA TRP A 266 14.58 6.74 -3.14
C TRP A 266 13.62 6.36 -4.27
N LYS A 267 13.86 6.81 -5.52
CA LYS A 267 13.04 6.47 -6.71
C LYS A 267 12.96 4.95 -6.91
N VAL A 268 14.08 4.24 -6.79
CA VAL A 268 14.10 2.78 -6.90
C VAL A 268 13.38 2.12 -5.74
N LEU A 269 13.63 2.58 -4.51
CA LEU A 269 13.03 2.03 -3.30
C LEU A 269 11.51 2.20 -3.32
N THR A 270 11.00 3.39 -3.63
CA THR A 270 9.56 3.66 -3.63
C THR A 270 8.83 2.89 -4.70
N LYS A 271 9.35 2.78 -5.93
CA LYS A 271 8.74 1.94 -6.99
C LYS A 271 8.56 0.50 -6.50
N ARG A 272 9.63 -0.12 -6.00
CA ARG A 272 9.58 -1.49 -5.45
C ARG A 272 8.61 -1.62 -4.28
N PHE A 273 8.61 -0.64 -3.39
CA PHE A 273 7.78 -0.69 -2.18
C PHE A 273 6.29 -0.50 -2.50
N ILE A 274 5.95 0.39 -3.43
CA ILE A 274 4.58 0.58 -3.94
C ILE A 274 4.05 -0.73 -4.53
N ASP A 275 4.84 -1.42 -5.35
CA ASP A 275 4.45 -2.71 -5.93
C ASP A 275 4.17 -3.75 -4.84
N TYR A 276 5.06 -3.89 -3.86
CA TYR A 276 4.86 -4.82 -2.75
C TYR A 276 3.63 -4.49 -1.93
N VAL A 277 3.43 -3.22 -1.57
CA VAL A 277 2.26 -2.76 -0.81
C VAL A 277 0.97 -3.09 -1.57
N ALA A 278 0.91 -2.77 -2.86
CA ALA A 278 -0.25 -3.07 -3.69
C ALA A 278 -0.52 -4.58 -3.80
N LEU A 279 0.51 -5.39 -4.03
CA LEU A 279 0.40 -6.85 -4.10
C LEU A 279 -0.10 -7.46 -2.79
N TYR A 280 0.52 -7.11 -1.67
CA TYR A 280 0.13 -7.63 -0.36
C TYR A 280 -1.28 -7.20 0.01
N LEU A 281 -1.66 -5.95 -0.23
CA LEU A 281 -3.02 -5.47 0.06
C LEU A 281 -4.07 -6.12 -0.83
N ARG A 282 -3.78 -6.35 -2.11
CA ARG A 282 -4.69 -7.13 -2.98
C ARG A 282 -4.84 -8.57 -2.51
N ALA A 283 -3.75 -9.20 -2.07
CA ALA A 283 -3.80 -10.56 -1.54
C ALA A 283 -4.62 -10.63 -0.24
N GLY A 284 -4.32 -9.73 0.71
CA GLY A 284 -4.93 -9.72 2.05
C GLY A 284 -6.37 -9.23 2.10
N CYS A 285 -6.78 -8.35 1.17
CA CYS A 285 -8.14 -7.80 1.12
C CYS A 285 -9.05 -8.49 0.10
N ASN A 286 -8.53 -9.31 -0.81
CA ASN A 286 -9.33 -9.90 -1.89
C ASN A 286 -9.00 -11.38 -2.17
N PHE A 287 -7.77 -11.68 -2.62
CA PHE A 287 -7.44 -12.98 -3.22
C PHE A 287 -7.57 -14.19 -2.26
N ASP A 288 -7.10 -14.05 -1.03
CA ASP A 288 -7.04 -15.17 -0.06
C ASP A 288 -8.26 -15.27 0.86
N VAL A 289 -9.23 -14.36 0.71
CA VAL A 289 -10.27 -14.21 1.74
C VAL A 289 -11.27 -15.37 1.67
N CYS A 290 -11.74 -15.72 0.48
CA CYS A 290 -12.75 -16.76 0.33
C CYS A 290 -12.18 -18.16 0.64
N THR A 291 -11.00 -18.49 0.12
CA THR A 291 -10.34 -19.79 0.33
C THR A 291 -9.96 -19.99 1.79
N GLY A 292 -9.34 -18.99 2.43
CA GLY A 292 -8.92 -19.11 3.82
C GLY A 292 -10.05 -19.10 4.85
N ILE A 293 -11.25 -18.63 4.48
CA ILE A 293 -12.45 -18.73 5.31
C ILE A 293 -13.14 -20.09 5.13
N GLN A 294 -13.16 -20.64 3.91
CA GLN A 294 -13.77 -21.94 3.64
C GLN A 294 -13.06 -23.10 4.38
N ASP A 295 -11.75 -22.97 4.62
CA ASP A 295 -10.96 -23.96 5.36
C ASP A 295 -11.14 -23.92 6.90
N ARG A 296 -11.89 -22.96 7.45
CA ARG A 296 -12.02 -22.69 8.90
C ARG A 296 -13.42 -22.95 9.44
#